data_AF-A0A445KLE5-F1
#
_entry.id   AF-A0A445KLE5-F1
#
_cell.length_a   1.000
_cell.length_b   1.000
_cell.length_c   1.000
_cell.angle_alpha   90.00
_cell.angle_beta   90.00
_cell.angle_gamma   90.00
#
_symmetry.space_group_name_H-M   'P 1'
#
loop_
_entity.id
_entity.type
_entity.pdbx_description
1 polymer ?
#
loop_
_entity_poly.entity_id
_entity_poly.type
_entity_poly.pdbx_seq_one_letter_code
_entity_poly.pdbx_strand_id
1 'polypeptide(L)'
;MREKLSKKEMSDQRNIRDHKRRLLAAKYELRRKLYKAFCKDSDLPSDMRDKLRYKLSKLPINSSFARVRNRCISTGRPHSVYEFFRISRIVFHGLASRDRLLLGRIGCQPVEAPFVTIGQIPPFVFFLFFVITPILGRVGRGIPNSYTDETNQ
;
A
#
# COMPACT_ATOMS: atom_id res chain seq x y z
N MET A 1 -1.89 15.63 39.79
CA MET A 1 -3.18 16.00 39.17
C MET A 1 -3.02 15.90 37.66
N ARG A 2 -3.79 15.05 36.96
CA ARG A 2 -3.72 14.99 35.49
C ARG A 2 -4.53 16.16 34.93
N GLU A 3 -3.86 17.21 34.46
CA GLU A 3 -4.53 18.31 33.76
C GLU A 3 -5.42 17.75 32.65
N LYS A 4 -6.68 18.18 32.63
CA LYS A 4 -7.63 17.79 31.59
C LYS A 4 -7.26 18.56 30.33
N LEU A 5 -6.51 17.90 29.45
CA LEU A 5 -6.16 18.38 28.12
C LEU A 5 -7.40 18.82 27.32
N SER A 6 -7.24 19.85 26.51
CA SER A 6 -8.29 20.38 25.66
C SER A 6 -8.78 19.31 24.66
N LYS A 7 -10.05 19.40 24.21
CA LYS A 7 -10.64 18.43 23.25
C LYS A 7 -9.81 18.30 21.96
N LYS A 8 -9.14 19.38 21.53
CA LYS A 8 -8.27 19.40 20.35
C LYS A 8 -6.98 18.61 20.60
N GLU A 9 -6.31 18.85 21.72
CA GLU A 9 -5.09 18.14 22.13
C GLU A 9 -5.36 16.63 22.32
N MET A 10 -6.53 16.27 22.85
CA MET A 10 -6.97 14.88 22.98
C MET A 10 -7.24 14.18 21.63
N SER A 11 -7.62 14.93 20.59
CA SER A 11 -7.70 14.41 19.22
C SER A 11 -6.30 14.11 18.68
N ASP A 12 -5.39 15.06 18.83
CA ASP A 12 -4.01 14.96 18.32
C ASP A 12 -3.27 13.79 18.98
N GLN A 13 -3.44 13.61 20.30
CA GLN A 13 -2.87 12.46 21.03
C GLN A 13 -3.39 11.09 20.56
N ARG A 14 -4.64 11.01 20.08
CA ARG A 14 -5.18 9.75 19.52
C ARG A 14 -4.58 9.46 18.15
N ASN A 15 -4.41 10.47 17.32
CA ASN A 15 -3.77 10.35 16.01
C ASN A 15 -2.28 9.99 16.15
N ILE A 16 -1.56 10.61 17.09
CA ILE A 16 -0.15 10.28 17.38
C ILE A 16 0.00 8.82 17.82
N ARG A 17 -0.91 8.33 18.67
CA ARG A 17 -0.90 6.91 19.09
C ARG A 17 -1.17 5.96 17.91
N ASP A 18 -2.10 6.30 17.02
CA ASP A 18 -2.37 5.49 15.83
C ASP A 18 -1.18 5.51 14.86
N HIS A 19 -0.55 6.67 14.67
CA HIS A 19 0.65 6.82 13.85
C HIS A 19 1.80 5.93 14.37
N LYS A 20 2.06 5.93 15.68
CA LYS A 20 3.05 5.02 16.29
C LYS A 20 2.73 3.54 16.03
N ARG A 21 1.45 3.15 16.03
CA ARG A 21 1.03 1.78 15.68
C ARG A 21 1.27 1.45 14.22
N ARG A 22 1.01 2.39 13.29
CA ARG A 22 1.28 2.21 11.86
C ARG A 22 2.76 1.97 11.59
N LEU A 23 3.65 2.75 12.23
CA LEU A 23 5.10 2.57 12.13
C LEU A 23 5.54 1.19 12.65
N LEU A 24 5.00 0.78 13.81
CA LEU A 24 5.28 -0.55 14.37
C LEU A 24 4.73 -1.67 13.49
N ALA A 25 3.55 -1.50 12.90
CA ALA A 25 2.94 -2.48 12.01
C ALA A 25 3.78 -2.68 10.76
N ALA A 26 4.23 -1.59 10.12
CA ALA A 26 5.14 -1.64 8.98
C ALA A 26 6.45 -2.36 9.33
N LYS A 27 7.05 -2.05 10.49
CA LYS A 27 8.30 -2.69 10.95
C LYS A 27 8.19 -4.22 11.09
N TYR A 28 7.06 -4.74 11.55
CA TYR A 28 6.88 -6.17 11.84
C TYR A 28 5.98 -6.90 10.82
N GLU A 29 5.60 -6.26 9.72
CA GLU A 29 4.66 -6.82 8.76
C GLU A 29 5.13 -8.14 8.18
N LEU A 30 6.36 -8.15 7.64
CA LEU A 30 6.95 -9.33 6.99
C LEU A 30 7.04 -10.51 7.97
N ARG A 31 7.60 -10.28 9.17
CA ARG A 31 7.73 -11.32 10.21
C ARG A 31 6.39 -11.91 10.61
N ARG A 32 5.36 -11.07 10.76
CA ARG A 32 4.00 -11.54 11.11
C ARG A 32 3.36 -12.34 9.97
N LYS A 33 3.55 -11.92 8.71
CA LYS A 33 3.04 -12.64 7.53
C LYS A 33 3.68 -14.02 7.44
N LEU A 34 5.01 -14.11 7.56
CA LEU A 34 5.76 -15.36 7.55
C LEU A 34 5.28 -16.32 8.64
N TYR A 35 5.28 -15.88 9.90
CA TYR A 35 4.87 -16.76 11.01
C TYR A 35 3.41 -17.21 10.89
N LYS A 36 2.51 -16.35 10.40
CA LYS A 36 1.11 -16.73 10.17
C LYS A 36 0.95 -17.74 9.04
N ALA A 37 1.72 -17.63 7.96
CA ALA A 37 1.70 -18.60 6.86
C ALA A 37 2.09 -19.99 7.38
N PHE A 38 3.25 -20.11 8.01
CA PHE A 38 3.71 -21.38 8.57
C PHE A 38 2.81 -21.96 9.67
N CYS A 39 2.12 -21.12 10.44
CA CYS A 39 1.15 -21.59 11.42
C CYS A 39 -0.12 -22.17 10.77
N LYS A 40 -0.42 -21.77 9.54
CA LYS A 40 -1.59 -22.19 8.76
C LYS A 40 -1.31 -23.46 7.95
N ASP A 41 -0.06 -23.66 7.55
CA ASP A 41 0.36 -24.81 6.76
C ASP A 41 0.14 -26.13 7.54
N SER A 42 -0.61 -27.06 6.96
CA SER A 42 -0.95 -28.33 7.60
C SER A 42 0.16 -29.37 7.52
N ASP A 43 1.03 -29.26 6.50
CA ASP A 43 2.10 -30.22 6.19
C ASP A 43 3.30 -30.12 7.14
N LEU A 44 3.44 -28.99 7.84
CA LEU A 44 4.52 -28.81 8.80
C LEU A 44 4.24 -29.59 10.10
N PRO A 45 5.29 -30.16 10.73
CA PRO A 45 5.16 -30.87 11.99
C PRO A 45 4.61 -29.93 13.09
N SER A 46 3.79 -30.49 13.99
CA SER A 46 3.15 -29.78 15.11
C SER A 46 4.14 -28.92 15.89
N ASP A 47 5.28 -29.49 16.24
CA ASP A 47 6.28 -28.86 17.11
C ASP A 47 6.87 -27.59 16.48
N MET A 48 7.06 -27.57 15.16
CA MET A 48 7.52 -26.37 14.46
C MET A 48 6.43 -25.30 14.43
N ARG A 49 5.17 -25.70 14.22
CA ARG A 49 4.02 -24.76 14.27
C ARG A 49 3.88 -24.14 15.65
N ASP A 50 4.08 -24.91 16.72
CA ASP A 50 3.98 -24.41 18.09
C ASP A 50 5.11 -23.44 18.44
N LYS A 51 6.35 -23.74 18.01
CA LYS A 51 7.47 -22.80 18.10
C LYS A 51 7.18 -21.48 17.37
N LEU A 52 6.52 -21.53 16.22
CA LEU A 52 6.16 -20.33 15.44
C LEU A 52 4.98 -19.57 16.06
N ARG A 53 4.00 -20.25 16.64
CA ARG A 53 2.93 -19.63 17.44
C ARG A 53 3.51 -18.89 18.64
N TYR A 54 4.48 -19.48 19.32
CA TYR A 54 5.22 -18.82 20.41
C TYR A 54 6.00 -17.59 19.92
N LYS A 55 6.69 -17.68 18.79
CA LYS A 55 7.37 -16.50 18.19
C LYS A 55 6.38 -15.41 17.79
N LEU A 56 5.19 -15.77 17.29
CA LEU A 56 4.13 -14.84 16.91
C LEU A 56 3.54 -14.12 18.12
N SER A 57 3.38 -14.81 19.26
CA SER A 57 2.87 -14.22 20.51
C SER A 57 3.87 -13.28 21.18
N LYS A 58 5.18 -13.52 21.01
CA LYS A 58 6.26 -12.65 21.52
C LYS A 58 6.33 -11.29 20.81
N LEU A 59 5.76 -11.15 19.62
CA LEU A 59 5.74 -9.86 18.90
C LEU A 59 4.86 -8.83 19.61
N PRO A 60 5.22 -7.53 19.55
CA PRO A 60 4.46 -6.49 20.25
C PRO A 60 3.02 -6.42 19.73
N ILE A 61 2.05 -6.41 20.64
CA ILE A 61 0.61 -6.47 20.28
C ILE A 61 0.16 -5.32 19.36
N ASN A 62 0.76 -4.14 19.55
CA ASN A 62 0.49 -2.93 18.78
C ASN A 62 1.03 -2.98 17.34
N SER A 63 1.85 -3.96 16.98
CA SER A 63 2.30 -4.20 15.61
C SER A 63 1.26 -4.92 14.73
N SER A 64 0.15 -5.38 15.31
CA SER A 64 -0.90 -6.03 14.54
C SER A 64 -1.65 -5.03 13.67
N PHE A 65 -1.74 -5.30 12.38
CA PHE A 65 -2.50 -4.47 11.42
C PHE A 65 -3.97 -4.28 11.85
N ALA A 66 -4.58 -5.30 12.48
CA ALA A 66 -5.96 -5.23 12.98
C ALA A 66 -6.20 -4.12 14.04
N ARG A 67 -5.15 -3.61 14.68
CA ARG A 67 -5.24 -2.54 15.69
C ARG A 67 -5.11 -1.14 15.10
N VAL A 68 -4.66 -1.03 13.84
CA VAL A 68 -4.60 0.24 13.12
C VAL A 68 -6.03 0.65 12.75
N ARG A 69 -6.38 1.92 12.95
CA ARG A 69 -7.69 2.46 12.55
C ARG A 69 -7.50 3.64 11.61
N ASN A 70 -8.35 3.74 10.60
CA ASN A 70 -8.42 4.95 9.78
C ASN A 70 -9.12 6.07 10.56
N ARG A 71 -8.38 7.13 10.87
CA ARG A 71 -8.88 8.32 11.57
C ARG A 71 -8.86 9.53 10.65
N CYS A 72 -9.76 10.47 10.90
CA CYS A 72 -9.71 11.77 10.23
C CYS A 72 -8.43 12.52 10.62
N ILE A 73 -7.71 13.05 9.63
CA ILE A 73 -6.45 13.79 9.85
C ILE A 73 -6.71 15.07 10.65
N SER A 74 -7.78 15.81 10.32
CA SER A 74 -8.10 17.10 10.95
C SER A 74 -8.72 16.96 12.35
N THR A 75 -9.65 16.01 12.53
CA THR A 75 -10.48 15.93 13.75
C THR A 75 -10.22 14.70 14.61
N GLY A 76 -9.39 13.75 14.16
CA GLY A 76 -9.11 12.49 14.87
C GLY A 76 -10.31 11.55 15.04
N ARG A 77 -11.44 11.85 14.38
CA ARG A 77 -12.67 11.06 14.43
C ARG A 77 -12.40 9.64 13.91
N PRO A 78 -12.80 8.59 14.65
CA PRO A 78 -12.48 7.20 14.31
C PRO A 78 -13.45 6.55 13.30
N HIS A 79 -14.64 7.12 13.09
CA HIS A 79 -15.69 6.54 12.25
C HIS A 79 -16.16 7.51 11.17
N SER A 80 -16.75 6.94 10.12
CA SER A 80 -17.24 7.65 8.94
C SER A 80 -16.15 8.52 8.30
N VAL A 81 -14.98 7.91 8.06
CA VAL A 81 -13.84 8.52 7.39
C VAL A 81 -13.80 7.99 5.97
N TYR A 82 -13.79 8.88 4.98
CA TYR A 82 -13.58 8.48 3.60
C TYR A 82 -12.10 8.11 3.41
N GLU A 83 -11.84 6.92 2.88
CA GLU A 83 -10.48 6.39 2.78
C GLU A 83 -9.60 7.19 1.81
N PHE A 84 -10.17 7.58 0.67
CA PHE A 84 -9.48 8.37 -0.36
C PHE A 84 -9.01 9.74 0.16
N PHE A 85 -9.88 10.48 0.87
CA PHE A 85 -9.55 11.81 1.40
C PHE A 85 -8.93 11.79 2.79
N ARG A 86 -9.02 10.66 3.52
CA ARG A 86 -8.65 10.53 4.95
C ARG A 86 -9.30 11.56 5.87
N ILE A 87 -10.51 12.00 5.53
CA ILE A 87 -11.28 13.02 6.25
C ILE A 87 -12.65 12.46 6.67
N SER A 88 -13.17 12.92 7.81
CA SER A 88 -14.52 12.54 8.29
C SER A 88 -15.63 13.17 7.47
N ARG A 89 -16.80 12.51 7.40
CA ARG A 89 -18.00 13.03 6.70
C ARG A 89 -18.35 14.50 7.02
N ILE A 90 -18.21 14.92 8.27
CA ILE A 90 -18.59 16.29 8.71
C ILE A 90 -17.69 17.32 8.06
N VAL A 91 -16.37 17.06 8.10
CA VAL A 91 -15.37 17.94 7.48
C VAL A 91 -15.49 17.86 5.96
N PHE A 92 -15.80 16.69 5.39
CA PHE A 92 -16.04 16.54 3.96
C PHE A 92 -17.19 17.42 3.48
N HIS A 93 -18.36 17.39 4.16
CA HIS A 93 -19.49 18.28 3.82
C HIS A 93 -19.13 19.76 4.02
N GLY A 94 -18.44 20.10 5.11
CA GLY A 94 -18.00 21.49 5.35
C GLY A 94 -17.01 22.01 4.29
N LEU A 95 -16.19 21.13 3.70
CA LEU A 95 -15.32 21.47 2.58
C LEU A 95 -16.08 21.53 1.25
N ALA A 96 -17.09 20.68 1.08
CA ALA A 96 -17.95 20.66 -0.10
C ALA A 96 -18.71 21.97 -0.25
N SER A 97 -19.33 22.44 0.84
CA SER A 97 -20.10 23.69 0.87
C SER A 97 -19.25 24.94 0.69
N ARG A 98 -17.92 24.82 0.72
CA ARG A 98 -16.97 25.93 0.52
C ARG A 98 -16.25 25.85 -0.83
N ASP A 99 -16.76 25.03 -1.75
CA ASP A 99 -16.19 24.73 -3.07
C ASP A 99 -14.70 24.29 -3.05
N ARG A 100 -14.22 23.83 -1.89
CA ARG A 100 -12.80 23.53 -1.65
C ARG A 100 -12.43 22.07 -1.91
N LEU A 101 -13.41 21.23 -2.26
CA LEU A 101 -13.17 19.81 -2.54
C LEU A 101 -12.43 19.56 -3.86
N LEU A 102 -12.68 20.38 -4.90
CA LEU A 102 -12.10 20.16 -6.23
C LEU A 102 -10.60 20.47 -6.30
N LEU A 103 -10.11 21.38 -5.45
CA LEU A 103 -8.68 21.67 -5.32
C LEU A 103 -7.91 20.58 -4.54
N GLY A 104 -8.61 19.60 -3.96
CA GLY A 104 -8.08 18.56 -3.08
C GLY A 104 -7.34 17.41 -3.75
N ARG A 105 -7.27 17.36 -5.09
CA ARG A 105 -6.53 16.32 -5.85
C ARG A 105 -5.03 16.28 -5.46
N ILE A 106 -4.48 17.38 -4.95
CA ILE A 106 -3.03 17.54 -4.66
C ILE A 106 -2.68 17.31 -3.18
N GLY A 107 -3.63 17.39 -2.24
CA GLY A 107 -3.28 17.69 -0.83
C GLY A 107 -3.30 16.56 0.20
N CYS A 108 -3.69 15.32 -0.12
CA CYS A 108 -3.96 14.31 0.92
C CYS A 108 -3.38 12.91 0.67
N GLN A 109 -2.16 12.82 0.13
CA GLN A 109 -1.46 11.54 0.03
C GLN A 109 0.05 11.70 0.29
N PRO A 110 0.58 11.10 1.38
CA PRO A 110 1.95 10.64 1.42
C PRO A 110 1.95 9.11 1.26
N VAL A 111 1.97 8.64 0.02
CA VAL A 111 2.63 7.38 -0.39
C VAL A 111 2.76 7.37 -1.91
N GLU A 112 4.01 7.60 -2.34
CA GLU A 112 4.70 7.20 -3.58
C GLU A 112 4.05 7.51 -4.95
N ALA A 113 4.78 8.31 -5.75
CA ALA A 113 4.60 8.37 -7.20
C ALA A 113 4.97 7.01 -7.82
N PRO A 114 4.18 6.47 -8.76
CA PRO A 114 4.57 6.65 -10.18
C PRO A 114 3.41 6.55 -11.18
N PHE A 115 2.21 7.08 -10.92
CA PHE A 115 1.13 6.95 -11.92
C PHE A 115 1.16 8.02 -13.04
N VAL A 116 1.93 9.09 -12.89
CA VAL A 116 2.05 10.14 -13.93
C VAL A 116 3.12 9.79 -14.96
N THR A 117 4.13 9.00 -14.60
CA THR A 117 5.17 8.55 -15.54
C THR A 117 4.72 7.35 -16.39
N ILE A 118 3.93 6.43 -15.83
CA ILE A 118 3.44 5.24 -16.55
C ILE A 118 2.50 5.61 -17.73
N GLY A 119 1.82 6.76 -17.67
CA GLY A 119 0.96 7.25 -18.75
C GLY A 119 1.69 7.94 -19.92
N GLN A 120 2.96 8.33 -19.76
CA GLN A 120 3.73 9.07 -20.79
C GLN A 120 4.73 8.19 -21.56
N ILE A 121 5.09 7.03 -21.01
CA ILE A 121 5.99 6.06 -21.65
C ILE A 121 5.38 5.42 -22.92
N PRO A 122 4.08 5.05 -22.97
CA PRO A 122 3.48 4.40 -24.13
C PRO A 122 3.57 5.20 -25.44
N PRO A 123 3.31 6.53 -25.50
CA PRO A 123 3.43 7.28 -26.75
C PRO A 123 4.87 7.39 -27.23
N PHE A 124 5.86 7.45 -26.32
CA PHE A 124 7.27 7.52 -26.70
C PHE A 124 7.78 6.20 -27.28
N VAL A 125 7.37 5.07 -26.68
CA VAL A 125 7.71 3.73 -27.17
C VAL A 125 7.01 3.43 -28.49
N PHE A 126 5.74 3.82 -28.63
CA PHE A 126 4.99 3.67 -29.89
C PHE A 126 5.61 4.48 -31.03
N PHE A 127 6.07 5.70 -30.75
CA PHE A 127 6.73 6.55 -31.74
C PHE A 127 8.09 5.98 -32.16
N LEU A 128 8.90 5.49 -31.21
CA LEU A 128 10.17 4.82 -31.52
C LEU A 128 9.96 3.55 -32.36
N PHE A 129 8.91 2.76 -32.07
CA PHE A 129 8.59 1.58 -32.87
C PHE A 129 8.37 1.92 -34.35
N PHE A 130 7.62 3.00 -34.64
CA PHE A 130 7.31 3.41 -36.02
C PHE A 130 8.51 4.02 -36.77
N VAL A 131 9.46 4.63 -36.04
CA VAL A 131 10.72 5.16 -36.61
C VAL A 131 11.75 4.05 -36.86
N ILE A 132 11.79 3.03 -36.00
CA ILE A 132 12.81 1.97 -36.05
C ILE A 132 12.42 0.82 -37.01
N THR A 133 11.13 0.45 -37.11
CA THR A 133 10.66 -0.62 -38.00
C THR A 133 11.04 -0.45 -39.48
N PRO A 134 11.01 0.75 -40.11
CA PRO A 134 11.45 0.90 -41.49
C PRO A 134 12.96 0.67 -41.70
N ILE A 135 13.77 0.79 -40.64
CA ILE A 135 15.22 0.54 -40.69
C ILE A 135 15.53 -0.96 -40.53
N LEU A 136 14.85 -1.66 -39.62
CA LEU A 136 15.03 -3.11 -39.43
C LEU A 136 14.49 -3.97 -40.58
N GLY A 137 13.47 -3.50 -41.31
CA GLY A 137 12.92 -4.21 -42.48
C GLY A 137 13.92 -4.38 -43.63
N ARG A 138 15.03 -3.63 -43.65
CA ARG A 138 16.08 -3.72 -44.68
C ARG A 138 17.18 -4.73 -44.38
N VAL A 139 17.26 -5.28 -43.16
CA VAL A 139 18.35 -6.19 -42.72
C VAL A 139 17.84 -7.64 -42.45
N GLY A 140 16.53 -7.88 -42.50
CA GLY A 140 15.91 -9.17 -42.17
C GLY A 140 15.83 -10.24 -43.28
N ARG A 141 16.65 -10.19 -44.34
CA ARG A 141 16.80 -11.33 -45.27
C ARG A 141 18.09 -12.08 -44.95
N GLY A 142 18.07 -12.90 -43.91
CA GLY A 142 19.29 -13.67 -43.58
C GLY A 142 19.23 -14.60 -42.37
N ILE A 143 18.05 -15.06 -41.92
CA ILE A 143 17.98 -16.10 -40.90
C ILE A 143 17.09 -17.23 -41.41
N PRO A 144 17.65 -18.36 -41.88
CA PRO A 144 16.88 -19.55 -42.18
C PRO A 144 16.27 -20.12 -40.90
N ASN A 145 15.01 -20.51 -41.01
CA ASN A 145 14.18 -21.02 -39.92
C ASN A 145 14.62 -22.45 -39.58
N SER A 146 15.52 -22.61 -38.62
CA SER A 146 15.88 -23.94 -38.09
C SER A 146 14.95 -24.29 -36.92
N TYR A 147 13.69 -24.61 -37.24
CA TYR A 147 12.81 -25.33 -36.32
C TYR A 147 12.98 -26.81 -36.60
N THR A 148 13.91 -27.45 -35.91
CA THR A 148 13.88 -28.90 -35.74
C THR A 148 13.00 -29.19 -34.53
N ASP A 149 11.78 -29.64 -34.82
CA ASP A 149 11.01 -30.49 -33.91
C ASP A 149 11.85 -31.73 -33.59
N GLU A 150 12.26 -31.89 -32.34
CA GLU A 150 12.47 -33.22 -31.74
C GLU A 150 11.46 -33.32 -30.59
N THR A 151 10.26 -33.83 -30.89
CA THR A 151 9.86 -35.23 -30.67
C THR A 151 10.00 -35.69 -29.22
N ASN A 152 8.84 -35.81 -28.57
CA ASN A 152 8.45 -36.88 -27.66
C ASN A 152 9.51 -38.00 -27.50
N GLN A 153 10.04 -38.15 -26.27
CA GLN A 153 9.93 -39.39 -25.49
C GLN A 153 10.27 -39.13 -24.01
#